data_AF-A0A2N5YLH6-F1
#
_entry.id   AF-A0A2N5YLH6-F1
#
_cell.length_a   1.000
_cell.length_b   1.000
_cell.length_c   1.000
_cell.angle_alpha   90.00
_cell.angle_beta   90.00
_cell.angle_gamma   90.00
#
_symmetry.space_group_name_H-M   'P 1'
#
loop_
_entity.id
_entity.type
_entity.pdbx_description
1 polymer ?
#
loop_
_entity_poly.entity_id
_entity_poly.type
_entity_poly.pdbx_seq_one_letter_code
_entity_poly.pdbx_strand_id
1 'polypeptide(L)' 'MRKLSGIIFIIMQIYVLSAQEPVEDSLLSIASSTNSDTVRIQVYTKLFENYLQSDVQKAIVYSKQALDVSKEY' A
#
# COMPACT_ATOMS: atom_id res chain seq x y z
N MET A 1 -18.14 30.43 -29.18
CA MET A 1 -18.01 29.06 -28.64
C MET A 1 -16.53 28.71 -28.39
N ARG A 2 -15.85 29.36 -27.43
CA ARG A 2 -14.39 29.16 -27.20
C ARG A 2 -14.02 28.83 -25.74
N LYS A 3 -15.01 28.58 -24.86
CA LYS A 3 -14.78 28.38 -23.42
C LYS A 3 -14.99 26.95 -22.91
N LEU A 4 -15.50 26.03 -23.75
CA LEU A 4 -15.80 24.64 -23.35
C LEU A 4 -14.62 23.66 -23.57
N SER A 5 -13.60 24.02 -24.35
CA SER A 5 -12.49 23.11 -24.67
C SER A 5 -11.46 22.91 -23.55
N GLY A 6 -11.38 23.84 -22.59
CA GLY A 6 -10.39 23.76 -21.49
C GLY A 6 -10.81 22.85 -20.35
N ILE A 7 -12.13 22.70 -20.11
CA ILE A 7 -12.66 21.91 -19.00
C ILE A 7 -12.44 20.40 -19.23
N ILE A 8 -12.53 19.96 -20.49
CA ILE A 8 -12.34 18.55 -20.87
C ILE A 8 -10.89 18.11 -20.64
N PHE A 9 -9.92 19.00 -20.84
CA PHE A 9 -8.50 18.68 -20.65
C PHE A 9 -8.12 18.50 -19.17
N ILE A 10 -8.79 19.24 -18.27
CA ILE A 10 -8.57 19.14 -16.82
C ILE A 10 -9.19 17.85 -16.27
N ILE A 11 -10.39 17.48 -16.74
CA ILE A 11 -11.05 16.23 -16.33
C ILE A 11 -10.23 15.01 -16.74
N MET A 12 -9.58 15.04 -17.92
CA MET A 12 -8.76 13.93 -18.42
C MET A 12 -7.46 13.71 -17.61
N GLN A 13 -6.92 14.76 -16.97
CA GLN A 13 -5.75 14.64 -16.09
C GLN A 13 -6.10 14.00 -14.72
N ILE A 14 -7.36 14.08 -14.28
CA ILE A 14 -7.79 13.52 -12.99
C ILE A 14 -7.92 11.99 -13.07
N TYR A 15 -8.27 11.43 -14.24
CA TYR A 15 -8.43 9.97 -14.39
C TYR A 15 -7.13 9.18 -14.37
N VAL A 16 -5.99 9.78 -14.73
CA VAL A 16 -4.69 9.07 -14.79
C VAL A 16 -4.14 8.72 -13.39
N LEU A 17 -4.59 9.39 -12.33
CA LEU A 17 -4.16 9.11 -10.95
C LEU A 17 -4.84 7.92 -10.29
N SER A 18 -5.87 7.32 -10.91
CA SER A 18 -6.73 6.33 -10.24
C SER A 18 -6.40 4.86 -10.54
N ALA A 19 -5.29 4.57 -11.23
CA ALA A 19 -4.93 3.22 -11.66
C ALA A 19 -3.72 2.59 -10.94
N GLN A 20 -3.17 3.26 -9.92
CA GLN A 20 -2.11 2.67 -9.09
C GLN A 20 -2.80 2.00 -7.91
N GLU A 21 -2.89 0.66 -7.92
CA GLU A 21 -3.32 -0.09 -6.73
C GLU A 21 -2.51 0.41 -5.52
N PRO A 22 -3.14 0.66 -4.36
CA PRO A 22 -2.42 1.03 -3.16
C PRO A 22 -1.33 0.00 -2.91
N VAL A 23 -0.08 0.45 -2.73
CA VAL A 23 1.07 -0.43 -2.43
C VAL A 23 0.77 -1.37 -1.25
N GLU A 24 -0.08 -0.92 -0.32
CA GLU A 24 -0.65 -1.68 0.78
C GLU A 24 -1.40 -2.94 0.31
N ASP A 25 -2.35 -2.80 -0.62
CA ASP A 25 -3.21 -3.89 -1.08
C ASP A 25 -2.41 -4.99 -1.81
N SER A 26 -1.47 -4.59 -2.68
CA SER A 26 -0.62 -5.53 -3.40
C SER A 26 0.30 -6.31 -2.44
N LEU A 27 0.90 -5.63 -1.46
CA LEU A 27 1.77 -6.27 -0.48
C LEU A 27 0.98 -7.20 0.46
N LEU A 28 -0.19 -6.78 0.93
CA LEU A 28 -1.07 -7.62 1.76
C LEU A 28 -1.56 -8.87 1.02
N SER A 29 -1.85 -8.74 -0.28
CA SER A 29 -2.18 -9.89 -1.13
C SER A 29 -1.04 -10.93 -1.16
N ILE A 30 0.22 -10.48 -1.30
CA ILE A 30 1.40 -11.37 -1.28
C ILE A 30 1.54 -12.09 0.06
N ALA A 31 1.40 -11.38 1.19
CA ALA A 31 1.46 -12.00 2.52
C ALA A 31 0.33 -13.02 2.74
N SER A 32 -0.86 -12.77 2.17
CA SER A 32 -2.03 -13.64 2.31
C SER A 32 -1.97 -14.87 1.39
N SER A 33 -1.32 -14.76 0.23
CA SER A 33 -1.22 -15.84 -0.75
C SER A 33 -0.03 -16.78 -0.53
N THR A 34 0.81 -16.52 0.47
CA THR A 34 2.01 -17.31 0.77
C THR A 34 1.96 -17.89 2.18
N ASN A 35 2.42 -19.13 2.34
CA ASN A 35 2.59 -19.76 3.65
C ASN A 35 4.01 -19.61 4.21
N SER A 36 4.88 -18.83 3.55
CA SER A 36 6.26 -18.63 4.01
C SER A 36 6.34 -17.50 5.03
N ASP A 37 6.70 -17.84 6.27
CA ASP A 37 6.88 -16.87 7.37
C ASP A 37 7.90 -15.79 7.02
N THR A 38 9.00 -16.17 6.36
CA THR A 38 10.00 -15.23 5.86
C THR A 38 9.38 -14.20 4.91
N VAL A 39 8.50 -14.61 4.00
CA VAL A 39 7.86 -13.69 3.04
C VAL A 39 6.84 -12.80 3.77
N ARG A 40 6.04 -13.36 4.68
CA ARG A 40 5.07 -12.60 5.49
C ARG A 40 5.78 -11.51 6.32
N ILE A 41 6.88 -11.86 6.99
CA ILE A 41 7.70 -10.92 7.77
C ILE A 41 8.29 -9.80 6.88
N GLN A 42 8.81 -10.14 5.69
CA GLN A 42 9.35 -9.15 4.76
C GLN A 42 8.28 -8.17 4.26
N VAL A 43 7.08 -8.67 3.95
CA VAL A 43 5.94 -7.84 3.55
C VAL A 43 5.57 -6.86 4.66
N TYR A 44 5.37 -7.34 5.88
CA TYR A 44 4.99 -6.48 7.00
C TYR A 44 6.08 -5.47 7.35
N THR A 45 7.35 -5.84 7.22
CA THR A 45 8.47 -4.90 7.38
C THR A 45 8.44 -3.78 6.33
N LYS A 46 8.18 -4.10 5.05
CA LYS A 46 8.05 -3.08 4.00
C LYS A 46 6.87 -2.13 4.24
N LEU A 47 5.75 -2.66 4.72
CA LEU A 47 4.57 -1.84 5.06
C LEU A 47 4.87 -0.92 6.25
N PHE A 48 5.58 -1.43 7.27
CA PHE A 48 6.08 -0.61 8.36
C PHE A 48 6.95 0.56 7.86
N GLU A 49 7.94 0.30 7.00
CA GLU A 49 8.82 1.33 6.43
C GLU A 49 8.04 2.39 5.65
N ASN A 50 7.04 1.97 4.87
CA ASN A 50 6.18 2.85 4.08
C ASN A 50 5.35 3.80 4.95
N TYR A 51 4.88 3.33 6.11
CA TYR A 51 4.02 4.11 7.00
C TYR A 51 4.78 4.81 8.14
N LEU A 52 6.06 4.51 8.36
CA LEU A 52 6.84 5.03 9.50
C LEU A 52 6.81 6.56 9.62
N GLN A 53 6.80 7.27 8.49
CA GLN A 53 6.83 8.74 8.44
C GLN A 53 5.47 9.39 8.21
N SER A 54 4.48 8.64 7.73
CA SER A 54 3.18 9.17 7.28
C SER A 54 2.04 8.80 8.23
N ASP A 55 2.05 7.58 8.78
CA ASP A 55 1.03 7.05 9.68
C ASP A 55 1.66 6.06 10.67
N VAL A 56 2.09 6.60 11.81
CA VAL A 56 2.77 5.82 12.86
C VAL A 56 1.86 4.72 13.43
N GLN A 57 0.53 4.91 13.41
CA GLN A 57 -0.39 3.88 13.91
C GLN A 57 -0.38 2.66 12.98
N LYS A 58 -0.46 2.88 11.67
CA LYS A 58 -0.30 1.80 10.68
C LYS A 58 1.07 1.14 10.78
N ALA A 59 2.14 1.92 10.94
CA ALA A 59 3.48 1.37 11.11
C ALA A 59 3.56 0.42 12.32
N ILE A 60 2.97 0.79 13.47
CA ILE A 60 2.90 -0.07 14.66
C ILE A 60 2.11 -1.35 14.39
N VAL A 61 1.00 -1.28 13.65
CA VAL A 61 0.21 -2.47 13.29
C VAL A 61 1.05 -3.46 12.47
N TYR A 62 1.74 -2.98 11.44
CA TYR A 62 2.57 -3.83 10.59
C TYR A 62 3.79 -4.39 11.34
N SER A 63 4.38 -3.60 12.25
CA SER A 63 5.43 -4.10 13.14
C SER A 63 4.93 -5.24 14.05
N LYS A 64 3.71 -5.13 14.59
CA LYS A 64 3.10 -6.20 15.40
C LYS A 64 2.83 -7.46 14.56
N GLN A 65 2.32 -7.32 13.34
CA GLN A 65 2.08 -8.46 12.44
C GLN A 65 3.38 -9.21 12.10
N ALA A 66 4.48 -8.48 11.85
CA ALA A 66 5.80 -9.11 11.65
C ALA A 66 6.26 -9.87 12.90
N LEU A 67 6.08 -9.28 14.09
CA LEU A 67 6.44 -9.90 15.35
C LEU A 67 5.60 -11.16 15.62
N ASP A 68 4.31 -11.14 15.36
CA ASP A 68 3.42 -12.28 15.63
C ASP A 68 3.74 -13.47 14.73
N VAL A 69 4.02 -13.25 13.44
CA VAL A 69 4.52 -14.31 12.55
C VAL A 69 5.86 -14.87 13.05
N SER A 70 6.77 -14.01 13.53
CA SER A 70 8.08 -14.49 14.02
C SER A 70 8.01 -15.33 15.30
N LYS A 71 6.92 -15.26 16.07
CA LYS A 71 6.72 -16.11 17.26
C LYS A 71 6.18 -17.49 16.92
N GLU A 72 5.62 -17.66 15.71
CA GLU A 72 5.14 -18.95 15.21
C GLU A 72 6.28 -19.82 14.64
N TYR A 73 7.46 -19.23 14.41
CA TYR A 73 8.68 -19.85 13.89
C TYR A 73 9.60 -20.33 15.00
#